data_AF-A0A6P1NIB7-F1
#
_entry.id   AF-A0A6P1NIB7-F1
#
_cell.length_a   1.000
_cell.length_b   1.000
_cell.length_c   1.000
_cell.angle_alpha   90.00
_cell.angle_beta   90.00
_cell.angle_gamma   90.00
#
_symmetry.space_group_name_H-M   'P 1'
#
loop_
_entity.id
_entity.type
_entity.pdbx_description
1 polymer ?
#
loop_
_entity_poly.entity_id
_entity_poly.type
_entity_poly.pdbx_seq_one_letter_code
_entity_poly.pdbx_strand_id
1 'polypeptide(L)' 'MEAMQGDRIVVRGRTVGSSDRHGVIVEVRGQEGHPPYLVRFDDGHETVMYPGGDFAVERGHGVQSG' A
#
# COMPACT_ATOMS: atom_id res chain seq x y z
N MET A 1 -8.38 -6.72 4.78
CA MET A 1 -7.93 -5.53 4.02
C MET A 1 -7.77 -6.01 2.59
N GLU A 2 -8.72 -5.66 1.75
CA GLU A 2 -8.59 -5.87 0.31
C GLU A 2 -7.83 -4.64 -0.22
N ALA A 3 -6.93 -4.80 -1.17
CA ALA A 3 -6.24 -3.70 -1.83
C ALA A 3 -6.28 -3.90 -3.34
N MET A 4 -6.25 -2.82 -4.11
CA MET A 4 -6.35 -2.85 -5.57
C MET A 4 -5.12 -2.20 -6.21
N GLN A 5 -4.82 -2.59 -7.45
CA GLN A 5 -3.83 -1.88 -8.25
C GLN A 5 -4.24 -0.41 -8.40
N GLY A 6 -3.30 0.50 -8.13
CA GLY A 6 -3.50 1.95 -8.12
C GLY A 6 -3.76 2.55 -6.73
N ASP A 7 -4.05 1.72 -5.71
CA ASP A 7 -4.20 2.23 -4.34
C ASP A 7 -2.87 2.78 -3.81
N ARG A 8 -2.94 3.89 -3.08
CA ARG A 8 -1.78 4.43 -2.35
C ARG A 8 -1.61 3.71 -1.03
N ILE A 9 -0.35 3.56 -0.60
CA ILE A 9 -0.01 2.92 0.66
C ILE A 9 0.95 3.79 1.43
N VAL A 10 0.82 3.73 2.75
CA VAL A 10 1.71 4.37 3.72
C VAL A 10 2.24 3.28 4.64
N VAL A 11 3.56 3.13 4.65
CA VAL A 11 4.27 2.28 5.62
C VAL A 11 4.81 3.20 6.71
N ARG A 12 4.24 3.10 7.91
CA ARG A 12 4.72 3.88 9.06
C ARG A 12 5.98 3.22 9.60
N GLY A 13 7.05 3.99 9.73
CA GLY A 13 8.26 3.51 10.38
C GLY A 13 8.01 3.24 11.87
N ARG A 14 8.34 2.04 12.36
CA ARG A 14 8.16 1.64 13.76
C ARG A 14 9.02 2.42 14.77
N THR A 15 9.90 3.31 14.31
CA THR A 15 10.90 4.01 15.14
C THR A 15 10.78 5.52 14.91
N VAL A 16 10.83 6.29 16.00
CA VAL A 16 10.86 7.76 15.97
C VAL A 16 12.04 8.22 15.12
N GLY A 17 11.76 8.92 14.02
CA GLY A 17 12.75 9.38 13.04
C GLY A 17 12.84 8.56 11.74
N SER A 18 12.14 7.43 11.65
CA SER A 18 11.96 6.74 10.36
C SER A 18 10.88 7.46 9.55
N SER A 19 11.26 8.07 8.43
CA SER A 19 10.30 8.66 7.50
C SER A 19 9.26 7.61 7.07
N ASP A 20 8.00 8.03 7.07
CA ASP A 20 6.94 7.34 6.36
C ASP A 20 7.38 7.04 4.92
N ARG A 21 7.07 5.82 4.46
CA ARG A 21 7.29 5.46 3.05
C ARG A 21 5.95 5.40 2.36
N HIS A 22 5.85 6.19 1.30
CA HIS A 22 4.68 6.27 0.46
C HIS A 22 4.93 5.53 -0.85
N GLY A 23 3.94 4.76 -1.27
CA GLY A 23 4.00 4.02 -2.53
C GLY A 23 2.62 3.82 -3.13
N VAL A 24 2.62 3.20 -4.30
CA VAL A 24 1.41 2.78 -5.02
C VAL A 24 1.45 1.28 -5.25
N ILE A 25 0.33 0.61 -5.06
CA ILE A 25 0.21 -0.81 -5.40
C ILE A 25 0.19 -0.89 -6.93
N VAL A 26 1.22 -1.46 -7.50
CA VAL A 26 1.32 -1.69 -8.95
C VAL A 26 0.78 -3.06 -9.34
N GLU A 27 0.67 -4.01 -8.41
CA GLU A 27 0.09 -5.33 -8.66
C GLU A 27 -0.37 -5.98 -7.35
N VAL A 28 -1.50 -6.69 -7.39
CA VAL A 28 -1.98 -7.49 -6.26
C VAL A 28 -1.79 -8.95 -6.61
N ARG A 29 -0.93 -9.64 -5.86
CA ARG A 29 -0.53 -11.02 -6.15
C ARG A 29 -1.26 -12.06 -5.32
N GLY A 30 -1.86 -11.68 -4.20
CA GLY A 30 -2.74 -12.58 -3.47
C GLY A 30 -4.11 -12.67 -4.11
N GLN A 31 -4.80 -13.78 -3.86
CA GLN A 31 -6.18 -13.98 -4.29
C GLN A 31 -7.11 -12.98 -3.63
N GLU A 32 -8.19 -12.59 -4.31
CA GLU A 32 -9.25 -11.74 -3.75
C GLU A 32 -8.74 -10.43 -3.12
N GLY A 33 -7.68 -9.83 -3.68
CA GLY A 33 -7.13 -8.59 -3.18
C GLY A 33 -6.32 -8.73 -1.88
N HIS A 34 -5.92 -9.95 -1.53
CA HIS A 34 -5.06 -10.26 -0.39
C HIS A 34 -3.56 -10.06 -0.71
N PRO A 35 -2.72 -9.92 0.31
CA PRO A 35 -1.28 -9.88 0.09
C PRO A 35 -0.72 -11.23 -0.36
N PRO A 36 0.46 -11.25 -1.00
CA PRO A 36 1.39 -10.11 -1.18
C PRO A 36 0.95 -9.05 -2.21
N TYR A 37 1.43 -7.82 -2.02
CA TYR A 37 1.24 -6.71 -2.95
C TYR A 37 2.59 -6.28 -3.52
N LEU A 38 2.66 -6.05 -4.83
CA LEU A 38 3.80 -5.35 -5.43
C LEU A 38 3.55 -3.85 -5.32
N VAL A 39 4.44 -3.17 -4.60
CA VAL A 39 4.36 -1.73 -4.35
C VAL A 39 5.54 -1.05 -5.02
N ARG A 40 5.27 0.05 -5.72
CA ARG A 40 6.30 0.98 -6.19
C ARG A 40 6.33 2.20 -5.28
N PHE A 41 7.44 2.40 -4.60
CA PHE A 41 7.68 3.58 -3.77
C PHE A 41 8.05 4.79 -4.60
N ASP A 42 7.92 5.98 -4.00
CA ASP A 42 8.20 7.27 -4.67
C ASP A 42 9.68 7.42 -5.07
N ASP A 43 10.59 6.70 -4.40
CA ASP A 43 12.01 6.59 -4.77
C ASP A 43 12.24 5.75 -6.05
N GLY A 44 11.19 5.21 -6.63
CA GLY A 44 11.22 4.32 -7.80
C GLY A 44 11.50 2.86 -7.45
N HIS A 45 11.65 2.51 -6.17
CA HIS A 45 11.92 1.15 -5.76
C HIS A 45 10.64 0.30 -5.75
N GLU A 46 10.69 -0.87 -6.39
CA GLU A 46 9.58 -1.82 -6.44
C GLU A 46 9.86 -2.99 -5.49
N THR A 47 8.92 -3.28 -4.60
CA THR A 47 9.08 -4.39 -3.65
C THR A 47 7.76 -5.12 -3.39
N VAL A 48 7.88 -6.41 -3.08
CA VAL A 48 6.75 -7.22 -2.65
C VAL A 48 6.56 -7.01 -1.14
N MET A 49 5.43 -6.43 -0.78
CA MET A 49 5.03 -6.09 0.58
C MET A 49 3.99 -7.07 1.12
N TYR A 50 4.21 -7.47 2.37
CA TYR A 50 3.24 -8.18 3.19
C TYR A 50 2.75 -7.20 4.27
N PRO A 51 1.50 -6.73 4.19
CA PRO A 51 0.94 -5.76 5.12
C PRO A 51 0.91 -6.36 6.54
N GLY A 52 1.43 -5.60 7.49
CA GLY A 52 1.34 -5.85 8.93
C GLY A 52 0.59 -4.72 9.65
N GLY A 53 0.73 -4.61 10.97
CA GLY A 53 0.08 -3.56 11.76
C GLY A 53 0.49 -2.14 11.38
N ASP A 54 1.70 -1.96 10.83
CA ASP A 54 2.26 -0.66 10.45
C ASP A 54 1.91 -0.22 9.01
N PHE A 55 1.08 -0.99 8.30
CA PHE A 55 0.71 -0.76 6.90
C PHE A 55 -0.70 -0.20 6.78
N ALA A 56 -0.83 0.95 6.12
CA ALA A 56 -2.11 1.57 5.81
C ALA A 56 -2.29 1.70 4.29
N VAL A 57 -3.46 1.32 3.79
CA VAL A 57 -3.87 1.59 2.40
C VAL A 57 -4.74 2.83 2.40
N GLU A 58 -4.29 3.87 1.71
CA GLU A 58 -5.11 5.02 1.38
C GLU A 58 -5.87 4.72 0.09
N ARG A 59 -7.00 4.01 0.22
CA ARG A 59 -7.99 3.96 -0.84
C ARG A 59 -8.54 5.37 -0.98
N GLY A 60 -8.21 6.04 -2.09
CA GLY A 60 -8.82 7.31 -2.44
C GLY A 60 -10.32 7.08 -2.47
N HIS A 61 -11.01 7.50 -1.42
CA HIS A 61 -12.43 7.26 -1.24
C HIS A 61 -13.14 7.75 -2.50
N GLY A 62 -13.54 6.79 -3.34
CA GLY A 62 -14.45 7.04 -4.43
C GLY A 62 -15.68 7.61 -3.77
N VAL A 63 -15.91 8.90 -3.99
CA VAL A 63 -17.21 9.53 -3.92
C VAL A 63 -18.23 8.55 -4.51
N GLN A 64 -18.93 7.82 -3.65
CA GLN A 64 -20.09 7.05 -4.07
C GLN A 64 -21.17 8.10 -4.31
N SER A 65 -21.27 8.51 -5.57
CA SER A 65 -22.40 9.29 -6.06
C SER A 65 -23.64 8.40 -5.91
N GLY A 66 -24.61 8.88 -5.13
CA GLY A 66 -25.91 8.25 -4.91
C GLY A 66 -26.77 9.15 -4.04
#